data_AF-A0A812WJZ5-F1
#
_entry.id   AF-A0A812WJZ5-F1
#
_cell.length_a   1.000
_cell.length_b   1.000
_cell.length_c   1.000
_cell.angle_alpha   90.00
_cell.angle_beta   90.00
_cell.angle_gamma   90.00
#
_symmetry.space_group_name_H-M   'P 1'
#
loop_
_entity.id
_entity.type
_entity.pdbx_description
1 polymer ?
#
loop_
_entity_poly.entity_id
_entity_poly.type
_entity_poly.pdbx_seq_one_letter_code
_entity_poly.pdbx_strand_id
1 'polypeptide(L)'
;MEPTATLRSSMTHPYLTSKFQVGSAKSDKINYTLAQKVFHSGDVPHEVLESKRAVQKRKQPNILGTEKRDWNSSTIADQKIQKDVHKDLKRHLLQVRAGLHDEKILKPCKAHTDEAIVERHKFIVALTGQGPVGKLSGRWFNAIDERGLPAHCIADHWSDWNSSYSSHTKEDIVQAHAVVQQKDDRRRRMMGKESKLNKDAYVNPTKAITNMNDRLRERKVDFQDLKDQFKRELKVEFPQASEERLQAMAQRLLNEKLLADEKMSRFPVQHESFRPNLSLTTQDRRYKEHFHPGTFVWNEAEKREAWTCCLNFDHDSRGCESRVVNPDSWSYQGFERASA
;
A
#
# COMPACT_ATOMS: atom_id res chain seq x y z
N MET A 1 -51.75 67.33 15.46
CA MET A 1 -52.28 66.22 14.64
C MET A 1 -51.17 65.22 14.48
N GLU A 2 -51.17 64.19 15.32
CA GLU A 2 -50.29 63.02 15.23
C GLU A 2 -51.19 61.77 15.26
N PRO A 3 -50.93 60.73 14.45
CA PRO A 3 -51.71 59.51 14.49
C PRO A 3 -51.21 58.59 15.61
N THR A 4 -52.16 58.19 16.45
CA THR A 4 -52.09 57.17 17.51
C THR A 4 -51.46 55.87 17.01
N ALA A 5 -50.39 55.45 17.69
CA ALA A 5 -49.74 54.15 17.51
C ALA A 5 -50.63 53.02 18.06
N THR A 6 -51.02 52.11 17.18
CA THR A 6 -51.75 50.88 17.48
C THR A 6 -50.84 49.92 18.26
N LEU A 7 -51.20 49.65 19.52
CA LEU A 7 -50.63 48.61 20.36
C LEU A 7 -50.69 47.25 19.64
N ARG A 8 -49.52 46.70 19.30
CA ARG A 8 -49.40 45.33 18.79
C ARG A 8 -49.76 44.36 19.92
N SER A 9 -50.93 43.75 19.81
CA SER A 9 -51.35 42.61 20.62
C SER A 9 -50.24 41.55 20.61
N SER A 10 -49.66 41.26 21.78
CA SER A 10 -48.73 40.15 21.97
C SER A 10 -49.43 38.86 21.55
N MET A 11 -49.00 38.24 20.45
CA MET A 11 -49.45 36.89 20.11
C MET A 11 -48.97 35.95 21.19
N THR A 12 -49.88 35.56 22.08
CA THR A 12 -49.67 34.52 23.08
C THR A 12 -49.52 33.20 22.33
N HIS A 13 -48.29 32.77 22.08
CA HIS A 13 -48.03 31.44 21.53
C HIS A 13 -48.51 30.39 22.55
N PRO A 14 -49.57 29.62 22.27
CA PRO A 14 -50.15 28.71 23.26
C PRO A 14 -49.17 27.61 23.71
N TYR A 15 -48.20 27.28 22.86
CA TYR A 15 -47.14 26.30 23.14
C TYR A 15 -46.00 26.82 24.03
N LEU A 16 -45.94 28.12 24.33
CA LEU A 16 -44.94 28.73 25.23
C LEU A 16 -45.46 28.90 26.67
N THR A 17 -46.61 28.33 27.00
CA THR A 17 -47.10 28.32 28.38
C THR A 17 -46.35 27.22 29.16
N SER A 18 -45.38 27.61 29.99
CA SER A 18 -44.64 26.65 30.80
C SER A 18 -45.60 25.92 31.74
N LYS A 19 -45.86 24.63 31.49
CA LYS A 19 -46.76 23.80 32.29
C LYS A 19 -46.26 23.58 33.73
N PHE A 20 -44.99 23.88 33.98
CA PHE A 20 -44.34 23.76 35.27
C PHE A 20 -43.74 25.10 35.68
N GLN A 21 -43.86 25.43 36.96
CA GLN A 21 -43.17 26.57 37.54
C GLN A 21 -41.68 26.22 37.63
N VAL A 22 -40.86 26.85 36.78
CA VAL A 22 -39.40 26.70 36.86
C VAL A 22 -38.92 27.42 38.12
N GLY A 23 -37.99 26.82 38.85
CA GLY A 23 -37.38 27.44 40.02
C GLY A 23 -36.78 28.81 39.69
N SER A 24 -36.87 29.75 40.64
CA SER A 24 -36.37 31.11 40.46
C SER A 24 -34.87 31.21 40.71
N ALA A 25 -34.19 32.06 39.95
CA ALA A 25 -32.82 32.52 40.23
C ALA A 25 -32.80 33.98 40.74
N LYS A 26 -33.95 34.54 41.12
CA LYS A 26 -34.04 35.94 41.59
C LYS A 26 -33.47 36.14 43.00
N SER A 27 -33.22 35.07 43.74
CA SER A 27 -32.42 35.07 44.96
C SER A 27 -31.06 34.43 44.68
N ASP A 28 -30.01 34.78 45.44
CA ASP A 28 -28.66 34.17 45.39
C ASP A 28 -28.62 32.63 45.57
N LYS A 29 -29.78 31.99 45.73
CA LYS A 29 -29.97 30.54 45.76
C LYS A 29 -30.75 30.10 44.52
N ILE A 30 -30.10 29.26 43.72
CA ILE A 30 -30.68 28.62 42.54
C ILE A 30 -31.53 27.42 43.01
N ASN A 31 -32.85 27.52 42.86
CA ASN A 31 -33.79 26.48 43.32
C ASN A 31 -34.18 25.46 42.23
N TYR A 32 -33.35 25.28 41.20
CA TYR A 32 -33.57 24.27 40.16
C TYR A 32 -32.35 23.39 39.93
N THR A 33 -32.57 22.14 39.51
CA THR A 33 -31.48 21.22 39.17
C THR A 33 -31.18 21.27 37.67
N LEU A 34 -29.94 20.97 37.26
CA LEU A 34 -29.53 20.90 35.84
C LEU A 34 -30.33 19.88 35.01
N ALA A 35 -30.99 18.92 35.67
CA ALA A 35 -31.85 17.94 35.02
C ALA A 35 -33.28 18.44 34.78
N GLN A 36 -33.72 19.52 35.43
CA GLN A 36 -35.05 20.09 35.25
C GLN A 36 -35.11 20.81 33.90
N LYS A 37 -35.99 20.32 33.02
CA LYS A 37 -36.21 20.90 31.69
C LYS A 37 -37.41 21.83 31.73
N VAL A 38 -37.23 23.04 31.20
CA VAL A 38 -38.27 24.08 31.12
C VAL A 38 -39.39 23.68 30.14
N PHE A 39 -39.04 22.94 29.09
CA PHE A 39 -39.99 22.48 28.07
C PHE A 39 -40.33 21.01 28.28
N HIS A 40 -41.62 20.68 28.28
CA HIS A 40 -42.05 19.29 28.27
C HIS A 40 -41.80 18.67 26.89
N SER A 41 -41.60 17.35 26.83
CA SER A 41 -41.41 16.65 25.55
C SER A 41 -42.60 16.81 24.59
N GLY A 42 -43.80 17.06 25.12
CA GLY A 42 -45.00 17.35 24.34
C GLY A 42 -45.13 18.79 23.84
N ASP A 43 -44.27 19.70 24.28
CA ASP A 43 -44.27 21.11 23.82
C ASP A 43 -43.35 21.30 22.60
N VAL A 44 -42.62 20.24 22.20
CA VAL A 44 -41.75 20.25 21.01
C VAL A 44 -42.59 19.96 19.76
N PRO A 45 -42.56 20.83 18.73
CA PRO A 45 -43.27 20.59 17.48
C PRO A 45 -42.90 19.25 16.84
N HIS A 46 -43.88 18.58 16.22
CA HIS A 46 -43.71 17.26 15.62
C HIS A 46 -42.59 17.23 14.57
N GLU A 47 -42.51 18.26 13.72
CA GLU A 47 -41.48 18.41 12.69
C GLU A 47 -40.05 18.38 13.25
N VAL A 48 -39.85 18.98 14.42
CA VAL A 48 -38.55 19.03 15.10
C VAL A 48 -38.20 17.66 15.70
N LEU A 49 -39.20 16.95 16.22
CA LEU A 49 -39.03 15.58 16.73
C LEU A 49 -38.66 14.61 15.61
N GLU A 50 -39.33 14.70 14.46
CA GLU A 50 -39.01 13.90 13.27
C GLU A 50 -37.60 14.20 12.75
N SER A 51 -37.24 15.48 12.64
CA SER A 51 -35.89 15.91 12.25
C SER A 51 -34.81 15.35 13.19
N LYS A 52 -35.06 15.40 14.51
CA LYS A 52 -34.15 14.83 15.51
C LYS A 52 -34.04 13.31 15.37
N ARG A 53 -35.14 12.60 15.15
CA ARG A 53 -35.15 11.14 14.92
C ARG A 53 -34.37 10.79 13.66
N ALA A 54 -34.52 11.54 12.57
CA ALA A 54 -33.77 11.35 11.33
C ALA A 54 -32.26 11.52 11.55
N VAL A 55 -31.84 12.56 12.28
CA VAL A 55 -30.42 12.79 12.61
C VAL A 55 -29.87 11.68 13.51
N GLN A 56 -30.62 11.25 14.52
CA GLN A 56 -30.20 10.16 15.41
C GLN A 56 -30.07 8.84 14.64
N LYS A 57 -31.03 8.53 13.76
CA LYS A 57 -30.99 7.37 12.89
C LYS A 57 -29.75 7.41 11.98
N ARG A 58 -29.44 8.56 11.39
CA ARG A 58 -28.25 8.76 10.54
C ARG A 58 -26.92 8.62 11.30
N LYS A 59 -26.90 8.94 12.59
CA LYS A 59 -25.72 8.77 13.45
C LYS A 59 -25.49 7.32 13.88
N GLN A 60 -26.54 6.48 13.89
CA GLN A 60 -26.38 5.09 14.24
C GLN A 60 -25.61 4.35 13.14
N PRO A 61 -24.58 3.56 13.49
CA PRO A 61 -23.83 2.79 12.50
C PRO A 61 -24.73 1.70 11.91
N ASN A 62 -24.84 1.66 10.59
CA ASN A 62 -25.54 0.59 9.87
C ASN A 62 -24.65 -0.68 9.83
N ILE A 63 -24.51 -1.33 10.98
CA ILE A 63 -23.59 -2.48 11.17
C ILE A 63 -23.99 -3.67 10.29
N LEU A 64 -25.30 -3.87 10.08
CA LEU A 64 -25.85 -4.98 9.31
C LEU A 64 -26.01 -4.68 7.80
N GLY A 65 -25.77 -3.43 7.38
CA GLY A 65 -25.82 -3.02 5.97
C GLY A 65 -27.21 -3.07 5.33
N THR A 66 -28.28 -3.13 6.11
CA THR A 66 -29.66 -3.32 5.60
C THR A 66 -30.25 -2.07 4.97
N GLU A 67 -29.81 -0.89 5.40
CA GLU A 67 -30.30 0.39 4.86
C GLU A 67 -29.49 0.87 3.65
N LYS A 68 -30.18 1.34 2.60
CA LYS A 68 -29.54 2.00 1.45
C LYS A 68 -28.90 3.31 1.90
N ARG A 69 -27.64 3.55 1.50
CA ARG A 69 -26.96 4.82 1.75
C ARG A 69 -27.56 5.89 0.82
N ASP A 70 -28.07 6.99 1.39
CA ASP A 70 -28.70 8.09 0.63
C ASP A 70 -27.77 8.75 -0.40
N TRP A 71 -26.45 8.61 -0.23
CA TRP A 71 -25.47 9.08 -1.20
C TRP A 71 -24.91 7.88 -1.97
N ASN A 72 -25.46 7.62 -3.15
CA ASN A 72 -24.76 6.87 -4.19
C ASN A 72 -23.48 7.65 -4.53
N SER A 73 -22.34 7.27 -3.96
CA SER A 73 -21.01 7.81 -4.26
C SER A 73 -20.52 7.37 -5.66
N SER A 74 -21.42 7.27 -6.63
CA SER A 74 -21.14 6.79 -7.98
C SER A 74 -20.83 7.92 -8.97
N THR A 75 -20.92 9.19 -8.56
CA THR A 75 -20.26 10.30 -9.27
C THR A 75 -18.87 10.53 -8.66
N ILE A 76 -17.92 9.70 -9.09
CA ILE A 76 -16.51 9.79 -8.73
C ILE A 76 -15.85 10.77 -9.71
N ALA A 77 -15.43 11.94 -9.23
CA ALA A 77 -14.76 12.94 -10.07
C ALA A 77 -13.25 12.71 -10.24
N ASP A 78 -12.59 11.96 -9.34
CA ASP A 78 -11.16 11.66 -9.50
C ASP A 78 -10.72 10.42 -8.70
N GLN A 79 -10.30 9.35 -9.39
CA GLN A 79 -9.88 8.09 -8.76
C GLN A 79 -8.55 8.20 -8.00
N LYS A 80 -7.74 9.24 -8.26
CA LYS A 80 -6.40 9.39 -7.67
C LYS A 80 -6.37 9.97 -6.26
N ILE A 81 -7.46 10.62 -5.82
CA ILE A 81 -7.54 11.33 -4.53
C ILE A 81 -8.13 10.44 -3.42
N GLN A 82 -8.63 9.25 -3.76
CA GLN A 82 -9.20 8.32 -2.79
C GLN A 82 -8.10 7.70 -1.90
N LYS A 83 -7.73 8.40 -0.83
CA LYS A 83 -7.20 7.75 0.37
C LYS A 83 -8.39 7.06 1.03
N ASP A 84 -8.44 5.74 0.93
CA ASP A 84 -9.40 4.91 1.63
C ASP A 84 -9.47 5.32 3.11
N VAL A 85 -10.58 5.96 3.50
CA VAL A 85 -10.80 6.40 4.88
C VAL A 85 -10.99 5.20 5.81
N HIS A 86 -11.46 4.08 5.27
CA HIS A 86 -11.36 2.79 5.93
C HIS A 86 -10.09 2.09 5.47
N LYS A 87 -9.01 2.24 6.24
CA LYS A 87 -7.86 1.33 6.14
C LYS A 87 -8.40 -0.08 6.33
N ASP A 88 -8.39 -0.86 5.25
CA ASP A 88 -8.79 -2.26 5.25
C ASP A 88 -8.03 -2.99 6.38
N LEU A 89 -8.74 -3.28 7.47
CA LEU A 89 -8.16 -3.75 8.73
C LEU A 89 -7.40 -5.06 8.50
N LYS A 90 -7.90 -5.87 7.58
CA LYS A 90 -7.27 -7.13 7.17
C LYS A 90 -5.92 -6.89 6.52
N ARG A 91 -5.84 -5.90 5.63
CA ARG A 91 -4.60 -5.51 4.94
C ARG A 91 -3.60 -4.86 5.90
N HIS A 92 -4.09 -4.08 6.86
CA HIS A 92 -3.26 -3.50 7.93
C HIS A 92 -2.69 -4.58 8.86
N LEU A 93 -3.50 -5.55 9.30
CA LEU A 93 -3.04 -6.67 10.13
C LEU A 93 -2.06 -7.58 9.37
N LEU A 94 -2.23 -7.74 8.05
CA LEU A 94 -1.26 -8.41 7.17
C LEU A 94 0.08 -7.66 7.12
N GLN A 95 0.07 -6.32 7.05
CA GLN A 95 1.28 -5.51 7.08
C GLN A 95 2.00 -5.55 8.44
N VAL A 96 1.24 -5.57 9.54
CA VAL A 96 1.78 -5.77 10.90
C VAL A 96 2.41 -7.15 11.03
N ARG A 97 1.72 -8.20 10.57
CA ARG A 97 2.21 -9.59 10.64
C ARG A 97 3.43 -9.84 9.75
N ALA A 98 3.59 -9.06 8.68
CA ALA A 98 4.76 -9.08 7.80
C ALA A 98 5.95 -8.26 8.33
N GLY A 99 5.85 -7.64 9.53
CA GLY A 99 6.94 -6.83 10.12
C GLY A 99 7.17 -5.46 9.45
N LEU A 100 6.39 -5.11 8.42
CA LEU A 100 6.53 -3.83 7.68
C LEU A 100 6.22 -2.60 8.54
N HIS A 101 5.52 -2.78 9.66
CA HIS A 101 5.23 -1.71 10.61
C HIS A 101 6.28 -1.55 11.72
N ASP A 102 7.16 -2.54 11.92
CA ASP A 102 8.24 -2.51 12.91
C ASP A 102 9.49 -1.80 12.36
N GLU A 103 9.63 -1.72 11.04
CA GLU A 103 10.59 -0.83 10.40
C GLU A 103 10.20 0.63 10.68
N LYS A 104 11.18 1.45 11.11
CA LYS A 104 10.96 2.89 11.28
C LYS A 104 10.48 3.46 9.94
N ILE A 105 9.17 3.70 9.83
CA ILE A 105 8.59 4.42 8.71
C ILE A 105 9.23 5.80 8.74
N LEU A 106 10.25 6.00 7.91
CA LEU A 106 10.81 7.29 7.63
C LEU A 106 9.63 8.10 7.10
N LYS A 107 9.15 9.06 7.91
CA LYS A 107 8.09 9.97 7.47
C LYS A 107 8.53 10.48 6.11
N PRO A 108 7.73 10.28 5.04
CA PRO A 108 8.09 10.84 3.75
C PRO A 108 8.36 12.32 4.00
N CYS A 109 9.55 12.80 3.60
CA CYS A 109 9.88 14.22 3.68
C CYS A 109 8.66 14.96 3.14
N LYS A 110 8.08 15.86 3.94
CA LYS A 110 6.94 16.68 3.52
C LYS A 110 7.27 17.14 2.11
N ALA A 111 6.45 16.74 1.14
CA ALA A 111 6.64 17.17 -0.24
C ALA A 111 6.57 18.70 -0.18
N HIS A 112 7.74 19.34 -0.27
CA HIS A 112 7.79 20.78 -0.43
C HIS A 112 7.05 21.05 -1.73
N THR A 113 6.12 22.00 -1.72
CA THR A 113 5.47 22.45 -2.95
C THR A 113 6.57 22.83 -3.95
N ASP A 114 6.40 22.49 -5.23
CA ASP A 114 7.41 22.75 -6.25
C ASP A 114 7.83 24.24 -6.25
N GLU A 115 6.90 25.13 -5.93
CA GLU A 115 7.12 26.57 -5.71
C GLU A 115 8.11 26.85 -4.58
N ALA A 116 7.96 26.23 -3.40
CA ALA A 116 8.87 26.41 -2.28
C ALA A 116 10.28 25.85 -2.57
N ILE A 117 10.37 24.80 -3.39
CA ILE A 117 11.65 24.26 -3.85
C ILE A 117 12.32 25.26 -4.80
N VAL A 118 11.57 25.83 -5.75
CA VAL A 118 12.06 26.83 -6.71
C VAL A 118 12.49 28.11 -5.99
N GLU A 119 11.70 28.63 -5.05
CA GLU A 119 12.04 29.81 -4.26
C GLU A 119 13.30 29.59 -3.42
N ARG A 120 13.40 28.45 -2.73
CA ARG A 120 14.61 28.09 -1.98
C ARG A 120 15.82 27.95 -2.91
N HIS A 121 15.63 27.49 -4.13
CA HIS A 121 16.69 27.40 -5.12
C HIS A 121 17.16 28.79 -5.56
N LYS A 122 16.23 29.69 -5.90
CA LYS A 122 16.51 31.09 -6.23
C LYS A 122 17.25 31.78 -5.07
N PHE A 123 16.81 31.55 -3.84
CA PHE A 123 17.46 32.09 -2.63
C PHE A 123 18.91 31.61 -2.49
N ILE A 124 19.17 30.31 -2.66
CA ILE A 124 20.53 29.76 -2.58
C ILE A 124 21.42 30.32 -3.70
N VAL A 125 20.90 30.43 -4.93
CA VAL A 125 21.63 30.97 -6.08
C VAL A 125 21.91 32.45 -5.92
N ALA A 126 20.98 33.23 -5.37
CA ALA A 126 21.17 34.65 -5.07
C ALA A 126 22.27 34.85 -4.02
N LEU A 127 22.27 34.05 -2.94
CA LEU A 127 23.26 34.17 -1.86
C LEU A 127 24.65 33.66 -2.23
N THR A 128 24.73 32.51 -2.92
CA THR A 128 26.02 31.83 -3.17
C THR A 128 26.59 32.14 -4.55
N GLY A 129 25.77 32.65 -5.48
CA GLY A 129 26.11 32.80 -6.89
C GLY A 129 26.27 31.47 -7.64
N GLN A 130 26.02 30.31 -7.00
CA GLN A 130 26.32 28.99 -7.56
C GLN A 130 25.04 28.25 -7.95
N GLY A 131 24.64 28.39 -9.21
CA GLY A 131 23.52 27.67 -9.81
C GLY A 131 23.90 26.34 -10.48
N PRO A 132 22.92 25.43 -10.70
CA PRO A 132 23.13 24.14 -11.35
C PRO A 132 23.53 24.29 -12.82
N VAL A 133 23.06 25.33 -13.50
CA VAL A 133 23.31 25.58 -14.93
C VAL A 133 24.73 26.13 -15.15
N GLY A 134 25.18 27.10 -14.34
CA GLY A 134 26.50 27.71 -14.49
C GLY A 134 27.68 26.75 -14.35
N LYS A 135 27.52 25.67 -13.56
CA LYS A 135 28.57 24.64 -13.39
C LYS A 135 28.63 23.64 -14.55
N LEU A 136 27.53 23.45 -15.29
CA LEU A 136 27.45 22.55 -16.45
C LEU A 136 27.94 23.22 -17.74
N SER A 137 27.68 24.52 -17.91
CA SER A 137 28.02 25.27 -19.13
C SER A 137 29.45 25.83 -19.12
N GLY A 138 30.12 25.94 -17.96
CA GLY A 138 31.45 26.56 -17.82
C GLY A 138 31.49 28.06 -18.13
N ARG A 139 30.38 28.61 -18.65
CA ARG A 139 30.12 30.05 -18.78
C ARG A 139 29.13 30.40 -17.69
N TRP A 140 29.58 31.26 -16.77
CA TRP A 140 28.71 31.89 -15.79
C TRP A 140 27.75 32.79 -16.57
N PHE A 141 26.60 32.22 -16.95
CA PHE A 141 25.51 32.93 -17.60
C PHE A 141 25.08 34.09 -16.70
N ASN A 142 24.74 35.22 -17.33
CA ASN A 142 24.50 36.52 -16.72
C ASN A 142 23.75 36.41 -15.38
N ALA A 143 24.34 36.99 -14.32
CA ALA A 143 23.73 37.16 -13.01
C ALA A 143 22.33 37.82 -13.05
N ILE A 144 22.00 38.47 -14.17
CA ILE A 144 20.77 39.20 -14.46
C ILE A 144 19.56 38.25 -14.62
N ASP A 145 19.72 37.11 -15.30
CA ASP A 145 18.58 36.27 -15.70
C ASP A 145 18.11 35.32 -14.59
N GLU A 146 19.01 34.79 -13.76
CA GLU A 146 18.63 33.87 -12.67
C GLU A 146 18.51 34.53 -11.29
N ARG A 147 19.21 35.66 -11.03
CA ARG A 147 19.03 36.41 -9.75
C ARG A 147 17.87 37.40 -9.79
N GLY A 148 17.30 37.68 -10.97
CA GLY A 148 16.28 38.72 -11.14
C GLY A 148 16.81 40.14 -10.84
N LEU A 149 18.11 40.35 -10.99
CA LEU A 149 18.77 41.62 -10.68
C LEU A 149 18.90 42.47 -11.96
N PRO A 150 18.73 43.80 -11.87
CA PRO A 150 18.85 44.68 -13.02
C PRO A 150 20.31 44.76 -13.54
N ALA A 151 20.45 44.95 -14.86
CA ALA A 151 21.71 44.84 -15.62
C ALA A 151 22.86 45.78 -15.23
N HIS A 152 22.68 46.66 -14.24
CA HIS A 152 23.74 47.55 -13.76
C HIS A 152 24.53 46.98 -12.57
N CYS A 153 24.11 45.86 -11.97
CA CYS A 153 24.80 45.24 -10.81
C CYS A 153 25.79 44.14 -11.24
N ILE A 154 26.72 44.44 -12.17
CA ILE A 154 27.57 43.41 -12.83
C ILE A 154 28.95 43.25 -12.19
N ALA A 155 29.45 44.21 -11.41
CA ALA A 155 30.80 44.12 -10.87
C ALA A 155 30.86 43.22 -9.61
N ASP A 156 31.73 42.21 -9.60
CA ASP A 156 31.88 41.22 -8.50
C ASP A 156 32.15 41.83 -7.11
N HIS A 157 32.64 43.07 -7.06
CA HIS A 157 32.95 43.80 -5.83
C HIS A 157 31.84 44.79 -5.42
N TRP A 158 30.80 44.95 -6.22
CA TRP A 158 29.67 45.81 -5.87
C TRP A 158 28.73 45.07 -4.94
N SER A 159 28.53 45.63 -3.75
CA SER A 159 27.41 45.29 -2.89
C SER A 159 26.13 45.56 -3.67
N ASP A 160 25.31 44.52 -3.89
CA ASP A 160 24.00 44.65 -4.52
C ASP A 160 23.26 45.86 -3.93
N TRP A 161 22.72 46.77 -4.74
CA TRP A 161 22.02 47.96 -4.23
C TRP A 161 20.80 47.57 -3.36
N ASN A 162 20.28 46.35 -3.56
CA ASN A 162 19.24 45.71 -2.75
C ASN A 162 19.70 45.21 -1.37
N SER A 163 20.99 45.30 -1.04
CA SER A 163 21.53 44.96 0.29
C SER A 163 21.03 45.90 1.39
N SER A 164 20.43 47.03 1.03
CA SER A 164 19.77 47.94 1.97
C SER A 164 18.49 47.39 2.62
N TYR A 165 17.91 46.30 2.08
CA TYR A 165 16.75 45.61 2.66
C TYR A 165 16.93 44.09 2.86
N SER A 166 18.07 43.53 2.49
CA SER A 166 18.31 42.10 2.68
C SER A 166 18.64 41.83 4.15
N SER A 167 17.72 41.21 4.88
CA SER A 167 17.92 40.79 6.28
C SER A 167 18.77 39.52 6.41
N HIS A 168 19.65 39.24 5.44
CA HIS A 168 20.44 38.01 5.42
C HIS A 168 21.56 38.11 6.46
N THR A 169 21.52 37.20 7.41
CA THR A 169 22.55 37.07 8.43
C THR A 169 23.77 36.35 7.87
N LYS A 170 24.94 36.51 8.51
CA LYS A 170 26.12 35.72 8.14
C LYS A 170 25.88 34.20 8.25
N GLU A 171 24.96 33.80 9.12
CA GLU A 171 24.55 32.40 9.31
C GLU A 171 23.81 31.86 8.09
N ASP A 172 22.98 32.67 7.43
CA ASP A 172 22.27 32.28 6.21
C ASP A 172 23.23 31.95 5.06
N ILE A 173 24.32 32.72 4.94
CA ILE A 173 25.37 32.53 3.93
C ILE A 173 26.09 31.19 4.18
N VAL A 174 26.50 30.94 5.44
CA VAL A 174 27.16 29.68 5.84
C VAL A 174 26.23 28.49 5.58
N GLN A 175 24.95 28.61 5.91
CA GLN A 175 23.96 27.56 5.67
C GLN A 175 23.76 27.30 4.17
N ALA A 176 23.69 28.34 3.35
CA ALA A 176 23.55 28.21 1.90
C ALA A 176 24.74 27.49 1.27
N HIS A 177 25.97 27.84 1.66
CA HIS A 177 27.18 27.14 1.21
C HIS A 177 27.21 25.67 1.65
N ALA A 178 26.83 25.37 2.89
CA ALA A 178 26.75 23.99 3.38
C ALA A 178 25.76 23.14 2.55
N VAL A 179 24.61 23.71 2.16
CA VAL A 179 23.63 23.02 1.30
C VAL A 179 24.20 22.76 -0.10
N VAL A 180 24.95 23.71 -0.67
CA VAL A 180 25.60 23.53 -1.98
C VAL A 180 26.64 22.41 -1.91
N GLN A 181 27.50 22.41 -0.89
CA GLN A 181 28.51 21.37 -0.68
C GLN A 181 27.87 19.99 -0.54
N GLN A 182 26.80 19.87 0.23
CA GLN A 182 26.06 18.60 0.39
C GLN A 182 25.48 18.09 -0.94
N LYS A 183 24.94 19.00 -1.78
CA LYS A 183 24.45 18.64 -3.12
C LYS A 183 25.57 18.19 -4.05
N ASP A 184 26.74 18.81 -3.95
CA ASP A 184 27.92 18.42 -4.72
C ASP A 184 28.49 17.07 -4.30
N ASP A 185 28.56 16.79 -3.00
CA ASP A 185 28.97 15.48 -2.49
C ASP A 185 27.99 14.38 -2.90
N ARG A 186 26.68 14.66 -2.88
CA ARG A 186 25.67 13.73 -3.41
C ARG A 186 25.86 13.47 -4.90
N ARG A 187 26.14 14.51 -5.70
CA ARG A 187 26.43 14.36 -7.13
C ARG A 187 27.69 13.53 -7.36
N ARG A 188 28.77 13.77 -6.60
CA ARG A 188 30.00 12.97 -6.66
C ARG A 188 29.75 11.50 -6.30
N ARG A 189 28.91 11.22 -5.30
CA ARG A 189 28.52 9.84 -4.95
C ARG A 189 27.71 9.17 -6.06
N MET A 190 26.74 9.87 -6.64
CA MET A 190 25.91 9.35 -7.74
C MET A 190 26.71 9.12 -9.04
N MET A 191 27.69 9.98 -9.32
CA MET A 191 28.61 9.83 -10.46
C MET A 191 29.78 8.89 -10.17
N GLY A 192 29.96 8.51 -8.90
CA GLY A 192 30.92 7.49 -8.50
C GLY A 192 30.49 6.16 -9.08
N LYS A 193 31.36 5.53 -9.88
CA LYS A 193 31.12 4.17 -10.36
C LYS A 193 31.13 3.24 -9.16
N GLU A 194 29.96 2.74 -8.75
CA GLU A 194 29.88 1.73 -7.71
C GLU A 194 30.59 0.45 -8.18
N SER A 195 31.75 0.14 -7.59
CA SER A 195 32.53 -1.05 -7.94
C SER A 195 31.89 -2.36 -7.48
N LYS A 196 30.76 -2.29 -6.76
CA LYS A 196 30.06 -3.43 -6.15
C LYS A 196 28.93 -4.02 -6.99
N LEU A 197 28.61 -3.44 -8.16
CA LEU A 197 27.63 -4.06 -9.05
C LEU A 197 28.29 -5.23 -9.78
N ASN A 198 27.91 -6.45 -9.42
CA ASN A 198 28.40 -7.66 -10.08
C ASN A 198 27.85 -7.69 -11.52
N LYS A 199 28.62 -7.13 -12.47
CA LYS A 199 28.22 -6.98 -13.87
C LYS A 199 27.93 -8.32 -14.54
N ASP A 200 28.51 -9.40 -14.01
CA ASP A 200 28.34 -10.75 -14.52
C ASP A 200 26.96 -11.32 -14.16
N ALA A 201 26.37 -10.86 -13.05
CA ALA A 201 25.01 -11.23 -12.63
C ALA A 201 23.92 -10.34 -13.25
N TYR A 202 24.28 -9.17 -13.79
CA TYR A 202 23.31 -8.24 -14.37
C TYR A 202 22.99 -8.61 -15.82
N VAL A 203 21.81 -9.19 -16.04
CA VAL A 203 21.27 -9.38 -17.38
C VAL A 203 20.57 -8.09 -17.81
N ASN A 204 21.00 -7.54 -18.94
CA ASN A 204 20.34 -6.37 -19.53
C ASN A 204 18.84 -6.67 -19.76
N PRO A 205 17.91 -5.79 -19.32
CA PRO A 205 16.47 -6.02 -19.45
C PRO A 205 16.04 -6.33 -20.89
N THR A 206 16.67 -5.72 -21.90
CA THR A 206 16.37 -6.03 -23.31
C THR A 206 16.70 -7.49 -23.63
N LYS A 207 17.85 -7.99 -23.15
CA LYS A 207 18.25 -9.40 -23.32
C LYS A 207 17.34 -10.34 -22.52
N ALA A 208 16.90 -9.92 -21.33
CA ALA A 208 15.94 -10.71 -20.55
C ALA A 208 14.59 -10.85 -21.28
N ILE A 209 14.11 -9.78 -21.90
CA ILE A 209 12.88 -9.78 -22.69
C ILE A 209 13.03 -10.64 -23.95
N THR A 210 14.15 -10.55 -24.68
CA THR A 210 14.39 -11.42 -25.85
C THR A 210 14.43 -12.89 -25.46
N ASN A 211 15.17 -13.24 -24.40
CA ASN A 211 15.24 -14.62 -23.92
C ASN A 211 13.87 -15.16 -23.49
N MET A 212 13.02 -14.32 -22.90
CA MET A 212 11.64 -14.69 -22.57
C MET A 212 10.82 -14.95 -23.82
N ASN A 213 10.92 -14.08 -24.82
CA ASN A 213 10.19 -14.22 -26.09
C ASN A 213 10.64 -15.45 -26.88
N ASP A 214 11.93 -15.77 -26.89
CA ASP A 214 12.48 -16.94 -27.58
C ASP A 214 11.97 -18.23 -26.92
N ARG A 215 11.99 -18.31 -25.58
CA ARG A 215 11.37 -19.42 -24.83
C ARG A 215 9.88 -19.57 -25.12
N LEU A 216 9.15 -18.45 -25.32
CA LEU A 216 7.74 -18.51 -25.71
C LEU A 216 7.55 -19.00 -27.15
N ARG A 217 8.47 -18.70 -28.07
CA ARG A 217 8.43 -19.23 -29.44
C ARG A 217 8.69 -20.72 -29.46
N GLU A 218 9.73 -21.19 -28.78
CA GLU A 218 10.04 -22.61 -28.65
C GLU A 218 8.84 -23.40 -28.10
N ARG A 219 8.26 -22.93 -26.99
CA ARG A 219 7.04 -23.56 -26.43
C ARG A 219 5.86 -23.56 -27.40
N LYS A 220 5.69 -22.51 -28.20
CA LYS A 220 4.62 -22.48 -29.22
C LYS A 220 4.84 -23.53 -30.30
N VAL A 221 6.09 -23.80 -30.67
CA VAL A 221 6.44 -24.88 -31.62
C VAL A 221 6.13 -26.24 -30.99
N ASP A 222 6.57 -26.50 -29.75
CA ASP A 222 6.28 -27.75 -29.05
C ASP A 222 4.77 -28.01 -28.89
N PHE A 223 4.00 -26.95 -28.61
CA PHE A 223 2.56 -27.05 -28.46
C PHE A 223 1.81 -27.15 -29.79
N GLN A 224 2.43 -26.78 -30.91
CA GLN A 224 1.82 -26.92 -32.23
C GLN A 224 1.66 -28.40 -32.59
N ASP A 225 2.68 -29.22 -32.34
CA ASP A 225 2.63 -30.67 -32.58
C ASP A 225 1.55 -31.35 -31.73
N LEU A 226 1.45 -30.98 -30.45
CA LEU A 226 0.39 -31.45 -29.54
C LEU A 226 -1.01 -31.02 -30.00
N LYS A 227 -1.14 -29.79 -30.49
CA LYS A 227 -2.40 -29.28 -31.02
C LYS A 227 -2.82 -30.04 -32.27
N ASP A 228 -1.88 -30.39 -33.14
CA ASP A 228 -2.15 -31.16 -34.35
C ASP A 228 -2.44 -32.64 -34.05
N GLN A 229 -1.92 -33.19 -32.94
CA GLN A 229 -2.36 -34.48 -32.39
C GLN A 229 -3.83 -34.42 -31.94
N PHE A 230 -4.20 -33.45 -31.09
CA PHE A 230 -5.58 -33.29 -30.65
C PHE A 230 -6.55 -33.03 -31.80
N LYS A 231 -6.13 -32.26 -32.82
CA LYS A 231 -6.95 -32.03 -34.02
C LYS A 231 -7.19 -33.32 -34.80
N ARG A 232 -6.20 -34.22 -34.89
CA ARG A 232 -6.35 -35.53 -35.53
C ARG A 232 -7.33 -36.42 -34.77
N GLU A 233 -7.20 -36.50 -33.45
CA GLU A 233 -8.10 -37.27 -32.58
C GLU A 233 -9.54 -36.76 -32.66
N LEU A 234 -9.73 -35.44 -32.51
CA LEU A 234 -11.06 -34.82 -32.59
C LEU A 234 -11.72 -34.98 -33.97
N LYS A 235 -10.94 -35.08 -35.05
CA LYS A 235 -11.47 -35.33 -36.40
C LYS A 235 -12.03 -36.74 -36.55
N VAL A 236 -11.47 -37.71 -35.81
CA VAL A 236 -12.00 -39.09 -35.75
C VAL A 236 -13.29 -39.11 -34.93
N GLU A 237 -13.33 -38.41 -33.78
CA GLU A 237 -14.49 -38.37 -32.89
C GLU A 237 -15.67 -37.56 -33.47
N PHE A 238 -15.38 -36.44 -34.15
CA PHE A 238 -16.37 -35.52 -34.68
C PHE A 238 -16.14 -35.25 -36.18
N PRO A 239 -16.42 -36.23 -37.06
CA PRO A 239 -16.16 -36.09 -38.51
C PRO A 239 -17.00 -35.01 -39.20
N GLN A 240 -18.13 -34.61 -38.59
CA GLN A 240 -19.03 -33.56 -39.11
C GLN A 240 -18.71 -32.15 -38.59
N ALA A 241 -17.75 -32.00 -37.67
CA ALA A 241 -17.42 -30.69 -37.11
C ALA A 241 -16.61 -29.83 -38.10
N SER A 242 -16.90 -28.53 -38.12
CA SER A 242 -16.11 -27.57 -38.91
C SER A 242 -14.67 -27.46 -38.39
N GLU A 243 -13.74 -27.11 -39.27
CA GLU A 243 -12.32 -27.01 -38.92
C GLU A 243 -12.06 -25.98 -37.82
N GLU A 244 -12.77 -24.85 -37.83
CA GLU A 244 -12.70 -23.83 -36.78
C GLU A 244 -13.14 -24.37 -35.42
N ARG A 245 -14.19 -25.19 -35.39
CA ARG A 245 -14.68 -25.83 -34.17
C ARG A 245 -13.68 -26.84 -33.64
N LEU A 246 -13.08 -27.65 -34.52
CA LEU A 246 -12.03 -28.60 -34.15
C LEU A 246 -10.80 -27.87 -33.60
N GLN A 247 -10.40 -26.75 -34.21
CA GLN A 247 -9.28 -25.93 -33.75
C GLN A 247 -9.55 -25.30 -32.37
N ALA A 248 -10.76 -24.81 -32.13
CA ALA A 248 -11.15 -24.27 -30.83
C ALA A 248 -11.18 -25.35 -29.73
N MET A 249 -11.68 -26.55 -30.06
CA MET A 249 -11.67 -27.70 -29.15
C MET A 249 -10.25 -28.18 -28.84
N ALA A 250 -9.39 -28.31 -29.85
CA ALA A 250 -7.99 -28.67 -29.68
C ALA A 250 -7.23 -27.66 -28.80
N GLN A 251 -7.50 -26.35 -28.98
CA GLN A 251 -6.91 -25.31 -28.14
C GLN A 251 -7.38 -25.42 -26.68
N ARG A 252 -8.64 -25.74 -26.45
CA ARG A 252 -9.18 -25.93 -25.09
C ARG A 252 -8.54 -27.14 -24.40
N LEU A 253 -8.45 -28.27 -25.08
CA LEU A 253 -7.82 -29.49 -24.55
C LEU A 253 -6.33 -29.27 -24.28
N LEU A 254 -5.64 -28.55 -25.16
CA LEU A 254 -4.26 -28.15 -24.94
C LEU A 254 -4.12 -27.32 -23.66
N ASN A 255 -4.93 -26.28 -23.47
CA ASN A 255 -4.88 -25.46 -22.26
C ASN A 255 -5.17 -26.28 -20.99
N GLU A 256 -6.13 -27.21 -21.05
CA GLU A 256 -6.47 -28.10 -19.95
C GLU A 256 -5.32 -29.06 -19.60
N LYS A 257 -4.69 -29.66 -20.61
CA LYS A 257 -3.49 -30.49 -20.43
C LYS A 257 -2.34 -29.71 -19.83
N LEU A 258 -2.06 -28.49 -20.31
CA LEU A 258 -0.99 -27.65 -19.76
C LEU A 258 -1.23 -27.28 -18.30
N LEU A 259 -2.48 -26.98 -17.93
CA LEU A 259 -2.84 -26.73 -16.55
C LEU A 259 -2.71 -28.00 -15.68
N ALA A 260 -3.06 -29.17 -16.23
CA ALA A 260 -2.90 -30.44 -15.55
C ALA A 260 -1.42 -30.81 -15.34
N ASP A 261 -0.59 -30.67 -16.38
CA ASP A 261 0.85 -30.92 -16.32
C ASP A 261 1.55 -29.95 -15.37
N GLU A 262 1.18 -28.67 -15.37
CA GLU A 262 1.69 -27.70 -14.40
C GLU A 262 1.24 -28.05 -12.97
N LYS A 263 0.00 -28.52 -12.79
CA LYS A 263 -0.50 -28.99 -11.50
C LYS A 263 0.25 -30.24 -11.03
N MET A 264 0.50 -31.20 -11.91
CA MET A 264 1.23 -32.44 -11.60
C MET A 264 2.71 -32.17 -11.32
N SER A 265 3.34 -31.27 -12.06
CA SER A 265 4.74 -30.85 -11.82
C SER A 265 4.89 -30.11 -10.49
N ARG A 266 3.90 -29.30 -10.10
CA ARG A 266 3.92 -28.57 -8.83
C ARG A 266 3.51 -29.42 -7.63
N PHE A 267 2.57 -30.34 -7.82
CA PHE A 267 2.03 -31.22 -6.80
C PHE A 267 2.14 -32.67 -7.30
N PRO A 268 3.33 -33.30 -7.18
CA PRO A 268 3.53 -34.68 -7.63
C PRO A 268 2.64 -35.68 -6.88
N VAL A 269 2.07 -35.28 -5.75
CA VAL A 269 1.20 -36.07 -4.89
C VAL A 269 -0.26 -35.65 -5.07
N GLN A 270 -1.08 -36.49 -5.73
CA GLN A 270 -2.46 -36.16 -6.16
C GLN A 270 -3.42 -35.74 -5.02
N HIS A 271 -3.18 -36.17 -3.79
CA HIS A 271 -4.06 -35.90 -2.64
C HIS A 271 -3.76 -34.60 -1.88
N GLU A 272 -2.73 -33.86 -2.27
CA GLU A 272 -2.36 -32.57 -1.66
C GLU A 272 -2.92 -31.36 -2.43
N SER A 273 -3.79 -31.60 -3.41
CA SER A 273 -4.43 -30.52 -4.17
C SER A 273 -5.46 -29.76 -3.31
N PHE A 274 -4.96 -28.70 -2.68
CA PHE A 274 -5.61 -27.54 -2.03
C PHE A 274 -7.09 -27.28 -2.37
N ARG A 275 -7.96 -28.13 -1.85
CA ARG A 275 -9.14 -27.69 -1.11
C ARG A 275 -9.05 -28.34 0.26
N PRO A 276 -8.85 -27.59 1.34
CA PRO A 276 -9.12 -28.15 2.65
C PRO A 276 -10.56 -28.64 2.57
N ASN A 277 -10.76 -29.95 2.69
CA ASN A 277 -12.09 -30.49 2.78
C ASN A 277 -12.59 -30.02 4.15
N LEU A 278 -13.32 -28.90 4.18
CA LEU A 278 -13.71 -28.19 5.41
C LEU A 278 -14.55 -29.08 6.35
N SER A 279 -15.10 -30.17 5.81
CA SER A 279 -15.78 -31.23 6.58
C SER A 279 -14.83 -32.13 7.36
N LEU A 280 -13.58 -32.31 6.90
CA LEU A 280 -12.52 -33.10 7.53
C LEU A 280 -11.55 -32.26 8.38
N THR A 281 -11.50 -30.94 8.20
CA THR A 281 -10.63 -30.02 8.96
C THR A 281 -11.04 -29.81 10.43
N THR A 282 -12.06 -30.50 10.92
CA THR A 282 -12.40 -30.53 12.36
C THR A 282 -11.59 -31.57 13.14
N GLN A 283 -10.94 -32.52 12.47
CA GLN A 283 -10.00 -33.43 13.10
C GLN A 283 -8.60 -32.85 12.99
N ASP A 284 -7.96 -32.59 14.13
CA ASP A 284 -6.57 -32.13 14.19
C ASP A 284 -5.63 -33.25 13.71
N ARG A 285 -5.23 -33.22 12.43
CA ARG A 285 -4.41 -34.27 11.79
C ARG A 285 -2.91 -34.13 12.09
N ARG A 286 -2.56 -33.48 13.19
CA ARG A 286 -1.16 -33.34 13.61
C ARG A 286 -0.59 -34.69 13.99
N TYR A 287 0.51 -35.08 13.36
CA TYR A 287 1.25 -36.29 13.72
C TYR A 287 2.69 -35.94 14.11
N LYS A 288 3.28 -36.76 14.97
CA LYS A 288 4.70 -36.65 15.34
C LYS A 288 5.53 -37.42 14.33
N GLU A 289 6.34 -36.71 13.57
CA GLU A 289 7.34 -37.29 12.68
C GLU A 289 8.68 -37.32 13.43
N HIS A 290 9.30 -38.50 13.47
CA HIS A 290 10.62 -38.68 14.05
C HIS A 290 11.66 -38.67 12.95
N PHE A 291 12.70 -37.86 13.08
CA PHE A 291 13.77 -37.76 12.09
C PHE A 291 15.13 -37.64 12.77
N HIS A 292 16.19 -37.98 12.03
CA HIS A 292 17.57 -37.76 12.45
C HIS A 292 18.04 -36.43 11.86
N PRO A 293 18.41 -35.42 12.67
CA PRO A 293 18.96 -34.16 12.17
C PRO A 293 20.40 -34.32 11.63
N GLY A 294 21.06 -35.42 12.00
CA GLY A 294 22.41 -35.76 11.57
C GLY A 294 22.43 -36.50 10.23
N THR A 295 23.63 -36.82 9.79
CA THR A 295 23.91 -37.64 8.62
C THR A 295 24.32 -39.04 9.06
N PHE A 296 24.07 -40.05 8.22
CA PHE A 296 24.54 -41.42 8.46
C PHE A 296 25.96 -41.55 7.88
N VAL A 297 26.97 -41.64 8.73
CA VAL A 297 28.39 -41.57 8.33
C VAL A 297 29.22 -42.63 9.07
N TRP A 298 30.30 -43.09 8.45
CA TRP A 298 31.29 -43.98 9.06
C TRP A 298 31.93 -43.36 10.31
N ASN A 299 31.82 -44.04 11.46
CA ASN A 299 32.47 -43.65 12.70
C ASN A 299 33.79 -44.42 12.88
N GLU A 300 34.91 -43.70 12.92
CA GLU A 300 36.25 -44.27 13.04
C GLU A 300 36.49 -45.00 14.38
N ALA A 301 35.87 -44.53 15.47
CA ALA A 301 36.07 -45.11 16.81
C ALA A 301 35.43 -46.51 16.92
N GLU A 302 34.22 -46.64 16.38
CA GLU A 302 33.41 -47.87 16.45
C GLU A 302 33.61 -48.77 15.22
N LYS A 303 34.29 -48.27 14.18
CA LYS A 303 34.52 -48.94 12.89
C LYS A 303 33.23 -49.44 12.23
N ARG A 304 32.18 -48.62 12.28
CA ARG A 304 30.85 -48.87 11.68
C ARG A 304 30.13 -47.57 11.39
N GLU A 305 29.15 -47.60 10.49
CA GLU A 305 28.31 -46.45 10.17
C GLU A 305 27.33 -46.17 11.31
N ALA A 306 27.15 -44.90 11.61
CA ALA A 306 26.22 -44.44 12.64
C ALA A 306 25.62 -43.10 12.27
N TRP A 307 24.41 -42.84 12.77
CA TRP A 307 23.82 -41.52 12.75
C TRP A 307 24.64 -40.56 13.61
N THR A 308 25.12 -39.45 13.06
CA THR A 308 25.96 -38.49 13.80
C THR A 308 25.22 -37.80 14.95
N CYS A 309 23.89 -37.78 14.93
CA CYS A 309 23.06 -37.12 15.93
C CYS A 309 22.84 -37.94 17.21
N CYS A 310 22.73 -39.26 17.11
CA CYS A 310 22.43 -40.14 18.26
C CYS A 310 23.33 -41.38 18.35
N LEU A 311 24.32 -41.48 17.46
CA LEU A 311 25.25 -42.61 17.35
C LEU A 311 24.55 -43.96 17.21
N ASN A 312 23.34 -43.98 16.62
CA ASN A 312 22.63 -45.22 16.35
C ASN A 312 23.20 -45.85 15.08
N PHE A 313 23.46 -47.15 15.13
CA PHE A 313 24.11 -47.91 14.05
C PHE A 313 23.11 -48.42 13.01
N ASP A 314 21.82 -48.44 13.34
CA ASP A 314 20.77 -48.85 12.41
C ASP A 314 20.32 -47.68 11.53
N HIS A 315 20.50 -47.81 10.22
CA HIS A 315 20.07 -46.81 9.24
C HIS A 315 18.58 -46.50 9.36
N ASP A 316 17.74 -47.54 9.50
CA ASP A 316 16.29 -47.43 9.57
C ASP A 316 15.76 -47.19 11.00
N SER A 317 16.64 -46.81 11.93
CA SER A 317 16.22 -46.50 13.30
C SER A 317 15.30 -45.28 13.36
N ARG A 318 14.37 -45.31 14.32
CA ARG A 318 13.52 -44.15 14.62
C ARG A 318 14.38 -42.93 14.94
N GLY A 319 14.06 -41.80 14.32
CA GLY A 319 14.73 -40.52 14.51
C GLY A 319 14.86 -40.11 15.99
N CYS A 320 16.02 -39.57 16.37
CA CYS A 320 16.27 -39.11 17.73
C CYS A 320 15.54 -37.80 18.09
N GLU A 321 15.17 -37.00 17.08
CA GLU A 321 14.35 -35.82 17.25
C GLU A 321 12.93 -36.05 16.73
N SER A 322 11.98 -35.26 17.22
CA SER A 322 10.59 -35.31 16.76
C SER A 322 10.07 -33.92 16.47
N ARG A 323 9.39 -33.76 15.34
CA ARG A 323 8.62 -32.56 15.01
C ARG A 323 7.15 -32.90 14.86
N VAL A 324 6.29 -31.97 15.29
CA VAL A 324 4.85 -32.09 15.03
C VAL A 324 4.60 -31.53 13.64
N VAL A 325 4.30 -32.41 12.70
CA VAL A 325 3.92 -32.01 11.34
C VAL A 325 2.43 -31.75 11.35
N ASN A 326 2.05 -30.53 11.02
CA ASN A 326 0.67 -30.19 10.75
C ASN A 326 0.49 -30.14 9.22
N PRO A 327 -0.07 -31.20 8.60
CA PRO A 327 -0.30 -31.20 7.15
C PRO A 327 -1.28 -30.10 6.72
N ASP A 328 -2.09 -29.59 7.66
CA ASP A 328 -3.03 -28.48 7.44
C ASP A 328 -2.43 -27.11 7.80
N SER A 329 -1.16 -27.05 8.22
CA SER A 329 -0.49 -25.77 8.40
C SER A 329 -0.23 -25.10 7.06
N TRP A 330 -0.56 -23.82 6.98
CA TRP A 330 -0.29 -23.03 5.78
C TRP A 330 1.22 -22.90 5.62
N SER A 331 1.79 -23.44 4.54
CA SER A 331 3.17 -23.14 4.17
C SER A 331 3.24 -21.70 3.66
N TYR A 332 4.00 -20.86 4.38
CA TYR A 332 4.27 -19.47 3.97
C TYR A 332 5.48 -19.36 3.03
N GLN A 333 6.15 -20.48 2.75
CA GLN A 333 7.14 -20.55 1.67
C GLN A 333 6.38 -20.33 0.37
N GLY A 334 6.45 -19.09 -0.13
CA GLY A 334 5.69 -18.63 -1.27
C GLY A 334 6.08 -19.36 -2.56
N PHE A 335 5.39 -18.97 -3.62
CA PHE A 335 5.56 -19.34 -5.03
C PHE A 335 6.95 -19.04 -5.62
N GLU A 336 8.03 -19.19 -4.87
CA GLU A 336 9.37 -19.14 -5.43
C GLU A 336 9.62 -20.47 -6.14
N ARG A 337 9.63 -20.41 -7.46
CA ARG A 337 10.13 -21.51 -8.28
C ARG A 337 11.52 -21.87 -7.75
N ALA A 338 11.67 -23.07 -7.21
CA ALA A 338 12.98 -23.68 -7.08
C ALA A 338 13.61 -23.62 -8.48
N SER A 339 14.64 -22.80 -8.61
CA SER A 339 15.44 -22.75 -9.82
C SER A 339 16.28 -24.02 -9.77
N ALA A 340 15.86 -25.04 -10.51
CA ALA A 340 16.66 -26.24 -10.74
C ALA A 340 17.85 -25.90 -11.64
#